data_AF-A0A9N9Z1P5-F1
#
_entry.id   AF-A0A9N9Z1P5-F1
#
_cell.length_a   1.000
_cell.length_b   1.000
_cell.length_c   1.000
_cell.angle_alpha   90.00
_cell.angle_beta   90.00
_cell.angle_gamma   90.00
#
_symmetry.space_group_name_H-M   'P 1'
#
loop_
_entity.id
_entity.type
_entity.pdbx_description
1 polymer ?
#
loop_
_entity_poly.entity_id
_entity_poly.type
_entity_poly.pdbx_seq_one_letter_code
_entity_poly.pdbx_strand_id
1 'polypeptide(L)'
;MSTLSGKREASVNRQAASVHGHDTSVNGHGTSATNNVEEVSVVIVGAGQRGLSTLERLCSFYPTYTNAPRLRVHVVDPGHPGQDSGPARTGPSYGEWLSQSGYRWKDGGIVRNDNGDPIHPDTYTSRALLGCYLRWSFEHIRAEAPEGVIIKNHGSEAIDIQRRGEGNGFVISLEGERPIEADYVFVTTGHASGSTSKANERTLANFQALRSRNPHLGFIPSAAAFGDLEAIESTAKVLIYGTGLSAADALSVLTAGRGGRFEANGDRRLRYVISGREPNITLYSRQGLPSGAKGVNQRALGEDYEPKYFTSGFIAAKRRERDGGQLNWKEDIHPCLIREV
;
A
#
# COMPACT_ATOMS: atom_id res chain seq x y z
N MET A 1 8.11 7.57 69.78
CA MET A 1 7.02 8.51 69.49
C MET A 1 6.01 7.77 68.61
N SER A 2 5.06 7.03 69.20
CA SER A 2 3.74 7.51 69.66
C SER A 2 2.96 8.11 68.48
N THR A 3 1.75 7.71 68.10
CA THR A 3 0.60 7.03 68.76
C THR A 3 -0.46 6.91 67.64
N LEU A 4 -1.02 5.73 67.34
CA LEU A 4 -2.22 5.08 67.95
C LEU A 4 -3.60 5.64 67.56
N SER A 5 -4.49 4.68 67.27
CA SER A 5 -5.96 4.64 67.47
C SER A 5 -6.84 4.94 66.23
N GLY A 6 -7.81 4.12 65.82
CA GLY A 6 -8.32 2.83 66.32
C GLY A 6 -9.84 2.67 66.13
N LYS A 7 -10.26 1.46 65.70
CA LYS A 7 -11.54 0.73 65.96
C LYS A 7 -12.84 1.27 65.30
N ARG A 8 -13.86 0.48 64.91
CA ARG A 8 -14.44 -0.83 65.31
C ARG A 8 -15.06 -1.52 64.06
N GLU A 9 -14.95 -2.83 63.80
CA GLU A 9 -15.65 -4.00 64.38
C GLU A 9 -17.19 -3.96 64.43
N ALA A 10 -17.82 -4.88 63.67
CA ALA A 10 -19.04 -5.59 64.06
C ALA A 10 -19.13 -6.93 63.29
N SER A 11 -18.86 -8.00 64.03
CA SER A 11 -19.11 -9.41 63.72
C SER A 11 -20.58 -9.78 63.95
N VAL A 12 -21.17 -10.63 63.11
CA VAL A 12 -22.21 -11.58 63.55
C VAL A 12 -21.94 -12.95 62.92
N ASN A 13 -21.78 -13.91 63.83
CA ASN A 13 -21.59 -15.34 63.64
C ASN A 13 -22.95 -16.07 63.70
N ARG A 14 -23.08 -17.22 63.03
CA ARG A 14 -23.98 -18.38 63.28
C ARG A 14 -24.03 -19.23 61.99
N GLN A 15 -24.03 -20.55 61.97
CA GLN A 15 -23.75 -21.62 62.92
C GLN A 15 -23.74 -22.92 62.08
N ALA A 16 -22.93 -23.89 62.48
CA ALA A 16 -22.71 -25.17 61.79
C ALA A 16 -23.92 -26.13 61.82
N ALA A 17 -24.00 -27.01 60.82
CA ALA A 17 -24.53 -28.37 60.99
C ALA A 17 -23.98 -29.28 59.88
N SER A 18 -23.17 -30.26 60.27
CA SER A 18 -22.79 -31.41 59.44
C SER A 18 -23.84 -32.51 59.56
N VAL A 19 -24.17 -33.17 58.46
CA VAL A 19 -24.76 -34.52 58.48
C VAL A 19 -24.05 -35.36 57.42
N HIS A 20 -23.47 -36.48 57.87
CA HIS A 20 -22.95 -37.56 57.04
C HIS A 20 -24.11 -38.38 56.45
N GLY A 21 -23.99 -38.77 55.18
CA GLY A 21 -24.86 -39.74 54.53
C GLY A 21 -24.15 -40.38 53.33
N HIS A 22 -24.07 -41.71 53.34
CA HIS A 22 -23.37 -42.59 52.40
C HIS A 22 -23.92 -42.55 50.96
N ASP A 23 -22.99 -42.67 50.00
CA ASP A 23 -22.98 -43.54 48.82
C ASP A 23 -24.10 -43.41 47.74
N THR A 24 -23.72 -43.02 46.52
CA THR A 24 -23.91 -43.81 45.27
C THR A 24 -23.58 -42.97 44.03
N SER A 25 -22.84 -43.58 43.12
CA SER A 25 -22.48 -43.11 41.78
C SER A 25 -23.69 -42.86 40.86
N VAL A 26 -23.73 -41.71 40.18
CA VAL A 26 -24.36 -41.59 38.85
C VAL A 26 -23.52 -40.67 37.96
N ASN A 27 -23.04 -41.23 36.86
CA ASN A 27 -22.37 -40.55 35.76
C ASN A 27 -23.29 -39.48 35.14
N GLY A 28 -22.88 -38.21 35.19
CA GLY A 28 -23.47 -37.12 34.43
C GLY A 28 -22.43 -36.55 33.47
N HIS A 29 -22.41 -37.04 32.24
CA HIS A 29 -21.69 -36.40 31.13
C HIS A 29 -22.34 -35.05 30.82
N GLY A 30 -21.84 -33.99 31.46
CA GLY A 30 -22.09 -32.62 31.04
C GLY A 30 -21.00 -32.19 30.07
N THR A 31 -21.11 -32.60 28.80
CA THR A 31 -20.35 -31.98 27.72
C THR A 31 -20.85 -30.54 27.56
N SER A 32 -20.13 -29.60 28.16
CA SER A 32 -20.16 -28.20 27.78
C SER A 32 -19.66 -28.11 26.34
N ALA A 33 -20.58 -28.22 25.37
CA ALA A 33 -20.30 -27.94 23.98
C ALA A 33 -20.05 -26.44 23.85
N THR A 34 -18.80 -26.02 24.08
CA THR A 34 -18.27 -24.81 23.46
C THR A 34 -18.35 -25.09 21.96
N ASN A 35 -19.32 -24.49 21.27
CA ASN A 35 -19.31 -24.40 19.81
C ASN A 35 -17.97 -23.80 19.41
N ASN A 36 -17.03 -24.66 19.03
CA ASN A 36 -15.71 -24.24 18.60
C ASN A 36 -15.92 -23.71 17.19
N VAL A 37 -16.26 -22.43 17.08
CA VAL A 37 -16.38 -21.75 15.78
C VAL A 37 -15.01 -21.86 15.15
N GLU A 38 -14.92 -22.61 14.05
CA GLU A 38 -13.71 -22.75 13.26
C GLU A 38 -13.19 -21.34 12.94
N GLU A 39 -11.93 -21.06 13.26
CA GLU A 39 -11.29 -19.76 13.02
C GLU A 39 -10.21 -19.94 11.94
N VAL A 40 -10.25 -19.10 10.90
CA VAL A 40 -9.23 -19.03 9.86
C VAL A 40 -8.40 -17.77 10.07
N SER A 41 -7.08 -17.92 10.10
CA SER A 41 -6.11 -16.84 10.26
C SER A 41 -5.46 -16.50 8.92
N VAL A 42 -5.48 -15.21 8.55
CA VAL A 42 -4.90 -14.67 7.33
C VAL A 42 -3.95 -13.54 7.67
N VAL A 43 -2.77 -13.52 7.08
CA VAL A 43 -1.84 -12.39 7.17
C VAL A 43 -1.74 -11.66 5.82
N ILE A 44 -1.84 -10.34 5.85
CA ILE A 44 -1.56 -9.46 4.71
C ILE A 44 -0.27 -8.71 5.03
N VAL A 45 0.80 -9.01 4.29
CA VAL A 45 2.11 -8.36 4.43
C VAL A 45 2.23 -7.22 3.43
N GLY A 46 2.30 -5.99 3.94
CA GLY A 46 2.24 -4.77 3.16
C GLY A 46 0.81 -4.27 3.05
N ALA A 47 0.49 -3.23 3.80
CA ALA A 47 -0.80 -2.57 3.81
C ALA A 47 -0.87 -1.43 2.78
N GLY A 48 0.08 -1.36 1.85
CA GLY A 48 -0.02 -0.56 0.62
C GLY A 48 -1.25 -0.92 -0.23
N GLN A 49 -1.23 -0.54 -1.51
CA GLN A 49 -2.44 -0.57 -2.33
C GLN A 49 -3.18 -1.90 -2.39
N ARG A 50 -2.39 -2.90 -2.73
CA ARG A 50 -2.87 -4.26 -2.91
C ARG A 50 -3.28 -4.87 -1.59
N GLY A 51 -2.65 -4.45 -0.48
CA GLY A 51 -2.98 -4.89 0.86
C GLY A 51 -4.38 -4.43 1.28
N LEU A 52 -4.67 -3.13 1.14
CA LEU A 52 -6.01 -2.60 1.44
C LEU A 52 -7.08 -3.17 0.51
N SER A 53 -6.81 -3.28 -0.79
CA SER A 53 -7.75 -3.89 -1.74
C SER A 53 -8.04 -5.37 -1.40
N THR A 54 -7.03 -6.10 -0.91
CA THR A 54 -7.21 -7.48 -0.42
C THR A 54 -8.10 -7.50 0.82
N LEU A 55 -7.81 -6.65 1.81
CA LEU A 55 -8.58 -6.54 3.04
C LEU A 55 -10.05 -6.17 2.76
N GLU A 56 -10.27 -5.18 1.89
CA GLU A 56 -11.59 -4.75 1.45
C GLU A 56 -12.37 -5.92 0.84
N ARG A 57 -11.76 -6.64 -0.12
CA ARG A 57 -12.40 -7.80 -0.76
C ARG A 57 -12.74 -8.91 0.24
N LEU A 58 -11.84 -9.23 1.17
CA LEU A 58 -12.13 -10.21 2.22
C LEU A 58 -13.38 -9.80 3.01
N CYS A 59 -13.46 -8.53 3.42
CA CYS A 59 -14.62 -8.01 4.16
C CYS A 59 -15.89 -7.92 3.30
N SER A 60 -15.80 -7.64 2.01
CA SER A 60 -16.95 -7.59 1.08
C SER A 60 -17.51 -8.96 0.75
N PHE A 61 -16.65 -9.96 0.55
CA PHE A 61 -17.09 -11.32 0.19
C PHE A 61 -17.48 -12.15 1.41
N TYR A 62 -16.92 -11.89 2.60
CA TYR A 62 -17.21 -12.68 3.80
C TYR A 62 -18.72 -12.88 4.08
N PRO A 63 -19.59 -11.85 4.03
CA PRO A 63 -21.03 -12.02 4.27
C PRO A 63 -21.75 -12.87 3.22
N THR A 64 -21.13 -13.12 2.06
CA THR A 64 -21.72 -13.93 0.97
C THR A 64 -21.57 -15.44 1.19
N TYR A 65 -20.74 -15.86 2.16
CA TYR A 65 -20.52 -17.26 2.48
C TYR A 65 -21.43 -17.73 3.63
N THR A 66 -22.24 -18.76 3.36
CA THR A 66 -23.04 -19.43 4.39
C THR A 66 -22.13 -20.25 5.31
N ASN A 67 -22.28 -20.11 6.63
CA ASN A 67 -21.46 -20.80 7.65
C ASN A 67 -19.95 -20.51 7.54
N ALA A 68 -19.59 -19.26 7.21
CA ALA A 68 -18.19 -18.85 7.19
C ALA A 68 -17.53 -19.06 8.57
N PRO A 69 -16.29 -19.62 8.62
CA PRO A 69 -15.51 -19.63 9.84
C PRO A 69 -15.21 -18.20 10.28
N ARG A 70 -14.97 -17.99 11.58
CA ARG A 70 -14.50 -16.69 12.09
C ARG A 70 -13.18 -16.35 11.39
N LEU A 71 -13.08 -15.15 10.83
CA LEU A 71 -11.90 -14.74 10.05
C LEU A 71 -11.06 -13.77 10.86
N ARG A 72 -9.82 -14.16 11.18
CA ARG A 72 -8.84 -13.27 11.79
C ARG A 72 -7.86 -12.78 10.72
N VAL A 73 -7.88 -11.48 10.45
CA VAL A 73 -6.98 -10.85 9.48
C VAL A 73 -5.92 -10.03 10.21
N HIS A 74 -4.67 -10.41 10.05
CA HIS A 74 -3.50 -9.68 10.52
C HIS A 74 -2.95 -8.82 9.38
N VAL A 75 -2.98 -7.50 9.54
CA VAL A 75 -2.40 -6.55 8.60
C VAL A 75 -1.05 -6.13 9.15
N VAL A 76 0.02 -6.44 8.43
CA VAL A 76 1.40 -6.20 8.84
C VAL A 76 2.03 -5.19 7.89
N ASP A 77 2.37 -4.01 8.40
CA ASP A 77 3.05 -2.98 7.63
C ASP A 77 3.89 -2.09 8.55
N PRO A 78 5.19 -1.88 8.27
CA PRO A 78 6.03 -0.98 9.06
C PRO A 78 5.71 0.51 8.81
N GLY A 79 5.00 0.82 7.73
CA GLY A 79 4.49 2.13 7.39
C GLY A 79 3.00 2.29 7.69
N HIS A 80 2.39 3.33 7.12
CA HIS A 80 0.94 3.52 7.17
C HIS A 80 0.29 3.04 5.85
N PRO A 81 -0.84 2.30 5.90
CA PRO A 81 -1.44 1.63 4.74
C PRO A 81 -1.80 2.51 3.51
N GLY A 82 -1.56 2.02 2.28
CA GLY A 82 -2.56 1.92 1.16
C GLY A 82 -2.28 2.50 -0.25
N GLN A 83 -3.23 2.22 -1.17
CA GLN A 83 -3.76 2.83 -2.43
C GLN A 83 -4.87 1.89 -3.01
N ASP A 84 -5.71 2.30 -3.97
CA ASP A 84 -6.77 1.47 -4.59
C ASP A 84 -7.75 0.73 -3.65
N SER A 85 -8.67 1.51 -3.07
CA SER A 85 -10.03 1.06 -2.77
C SER A 85 -10.99 2.00 -3.50
N GLY A 86 -11.47 1.60 -4.67
CA GLY A 86 -12.74 2.06 -5.22
C GLY A 86 -13.78 0.97 -4.89
N PRO A 87 -15.03 1.32 -4.59
CA PRO A 87 -15.83 0.49 -3.69
C PRO A 87 -16.18 -0.89 -4.29
N ALA A 88 -15.73 -1.94 -3.60
CA ALA A 88 -16.47 -3.21 -3.49
C ALA A 88 -17.38 -3.20 -2.24
N ARG A 89 -17.37 -2.11 -1.46
CA ARG A 89 -18.12 -1.88 -0.21
C ARG A 89 -18.59 -0.42 -0.14
N THR A 90 -19.60 -0.09 0.68
CA THR A 90 -20.09 1.29 0.84
C THR A 90 -19.02 2.23 1.42
N GLY A 91 -18.59 3.22 0.64
CA GLY A 91 -17.67 4.28 1.04
C GLY A 91 -17.35 5.22 -0.13
N PRO A 92 -16.97 6.48 0.12
CA PRO A 92 -16.57 7.41 -0.93
C PRO A 92 -15.33 6.91 -1.68
N SER A 93 -15.35 7.03 -3.01
CA SER A 93 -14.15 7.00 -3.83
C SER A 93 -13.16 8.08 -3.41
N TYR A 94 -11.90 8.00 -3.86
CA TYR A 94 -10.89 9.01 -3.50
C TYR A 94 -11.32 10.46 -3.84
N GLY A 95 -11.94 10.68 -5.00
CA GLY A 95 -12.43 12.01 -5.41
C GLY A 95 -13.59 12.50 -4.55
N GLU A 96 -14.52 11.62 -4.19
CA GLU A 96 -15.61 11.92 -3.26
C GLU A 96 -15.07 12.19 -1.85
N TRP A 97 -14.09 11.41 -1.39
CA TRP A 97 -13.46 11.58 -0.09
C TRP A 97 -12.74 12.93 0.01
N LEU A 98 -12.02 13.34 -1.05
CA LEU A 98 -11.40 14.68 -1.09
C LEU A 98 -12.47 15.76 -0.92
N SER A 99 -13.56 15.65 -1.68
CA SER A 99 -14.66 16.62 -1.65
C SER A 99 -15.34 16.68 -0.28
N GLN A 100 -15.66 15.52 0.30
CA GLN A 100 -16.29 15.37 1.62
C GLN A 100 -15.36 15.79 2.76
N SER A 101 -14.05 15.65 2.59
CA SER A 101 -13.03 16.06 3.57
C SER A 101 -12.71 17.57 3.53
N GLY A 102 -13.38 18.33 2.66
CA GLY A 102 -13.24 19.77 2.51
C GLY A 102 -12.07 20.21 1.62
N TYR A 103 -11.50 19.31 0.82
CA TYR A 103 -10.48 19.68 -0.16
C TYR A 103 -11.12 20.33 -1.39
N ARG A 104 -10.51 21.41 -1.86
CA ARG A 104 -10.93 22.20 -3.02
C ARG A 104 -9.72 22.64 -3.83
N TRP A 105 -9.97 22.99 -5.09
CA TRP A 105 -8.99 23.64 -5.95
C TRP A 105 -8.99 25.15 -5.70
N LYS A 106 -7.81 25.74 -5.47
CA LYS A 106 -7.65 27.18 -5.30
C LYS A 106 -6.22 27.60 -5.65
N ASP A 107 -6.08 28.70 -6.38
CA ASP A 107 -4.78 29.33 -6.68
C ASP A 107 -3.74 28.36 -7.28
N GLY A 108 -4.19 27.41 -8.10
CA GLY A 108 -3.31 26.45 -8.78
C GLY A 108 -2.93 25.22 -7.94
N GLY A 109 -3.56 25.01 -6.79
CA GLY A 109 -3.30 23.87 -5.93
C GLY A 109 -4.53 23.32 -5.20
N ILE A 110 -4.35 22.18 -4.55
CA ILE A 110 -5.36 21.57 -3.68
C ILE A 110 -5.15 22.08 -2.26
N VAL A 111 -6.19 22.69 -1.69
CA VAL A 111 -6.20 23.20 -0.32
C VAL A 111 -7.42 22.68 0.42
N ARG A 112 -7.35 22.60 1.75
CA ARG A 112 -8.53 22.35 2.57
C ARG A 112 -9.20 23.69 2.87
N ASN A 113 -10.30 23.98 2.19
CA ASN A 113 -10.97 25.28 2.24
C ASN A 113 -12.42 25.14 1.76
N ASP A 114 -13.34 25.83 2.42
CA ASP A 114 -14.78 25.78 2.08
C ASP A 114 -15.15 26.62 0.85
N ASN A 115 -14.26 27.55 0.42
CA ASN A 115 -14.53 28.53 -0.64
C ASN A 115 -13.69 28.33 -1.93
N GLY A 116 -13.20 27.11 -2.20
CA GLY A 116 -12.50 26.80 -3.45
C GLY A 116 -13.40 26.04 -4.44
N ASP A 117 -12.92 25.90 -5.68
CA ASP A 117 -13.63 25.16 -6.73
C ASP A 117 -13.59 23.64 -6.49
N PRO A 118 -14.53 22.87 -7.04
CA PRO A 118 -14.43 21.42 -7.08
C PRO A 118 -13.12 20.94 -7.72
N ILE A 119 -12.51 19.90 -7.16
CA ILE A 119 -11.30 19.30 -7.72
C ILE A 119 -11.70 18.49 -8.96
N HIS A 120 -11.12 18.79 -10.11
CA HIS A 120 -11.37 18.03 -11.33
C HIS A 120 -10.91 16.57 -11.15
N PRO A 121 -11.66 15.55 -11.62
CA PRO A 121 -11.31 14.13 -11.42
C PRO A 121 -9.92 13.73 -11.91
N ASP A 122 -9.46 14.31 -13.01
CA ASP A 122 -8.12 14.06 -13.58
C ASP A 122 -7.00 14.91 -12.94
N THR A 123 -7.28 15.61 -11.84
CA THR A 123 -6.26 16.39 -11.13
C THR A 123 -5.22 15.48 -10.48
N TYR A 124 -3.94 15.75 -10.70
CA TYR A 124 -2.86 15.08 -9.99
C TYR A 124 -2.81 15.55 -8.54
N THR A 125 -3.04 14.63 -7.60
CA THR A 125 -2.96 14.89 -6.17
C THR A 125 -1.56 14.58 -5.62
N SER A 126 -1.20 15.19 -4.49
CA SER A 126 0.07 14.86 -3.84
C SER A 126 0.05 13.45 -3.24
N ARG A 127 1.20 12.80 -3.19
CA ARG A 127 1.33 11.47 -2.56
C ARG A 127 0.93 11.50 -1.08
N ALA A 128 1.13 12.62 -0.40
CA ALA A 128 0.75 12.80 1.00
C ALA A 128 -0.78 12.81 1.20
N LEU A 129 -1.52 13.49 0.31
CA LEU A 129 -3.00 13.47 0.35
C LEU A 129 -3.54 12.07 0.09
N LEU A 130 -2.93 11.38 -0.86
CA LEU A 130 -3.26 10.00 -1.13
C LEU A 130 -3.01 9.12 0.11
N GLY A 131 -1.85 9.22 0.75
CA GLY A 131 -1.59 8.53 2.02
C GLY A 131 -2.63 8.84 3.11
N CYS A 132 -3.15 10.07 3.17
CA CYS A 132 -4.23 10.42 4.09
C CYS A 132 -5.54 9.68 3.79
N TYR A 133 -5.94 9.59 2.51
CA TYR A 133 -7.11 8.81 2.09
C TYR A 133 -6.99 7.35 2.49
N LEU A 134 -5.79 6.81 2.44
CA LEU A 134 -5.58 5.39 2.58
C LEU A 134 -5.54 4.92 4.02
N ARG A 135 -4.95 5.75 4.88
CA ARG A 135 -5.18 5.64 6.31
C ARG A 135 -6.67 5.74 6.63
N TRP A 136 -7.39 6.70 6.04
CA TRP A 136 -8.83 6.81 6.25
C TRP A 136 -9.58 5.55 5.78
N SER A 137 -9.25 5.02 4.60
CA SER A 137 -9.87 3.83 4.01
C SER A 137 -9.63 2.59 4.89
N PHE A 138 -8.40 2.41 5.40
CA PHE A 138 -8.09 1.34 6.35
C PHE A 138 -8.96 1.41 7.60
N GLU A 139 -9.05 2.59 8.21
CA GLU A 139 -9.86 2.80 9.42
C GLU A 139 -11.36 2.59 9.14
N HIS A 140 -11.84 3.02 7.97
CA HIS A 140 -13.21 2.79 7.51
C HIS A 140 -13.50 1.30 7.34
N ILE A 141 -12.63 0.56 6.64
CA ILE A 141 -12.78 -0.90 6.46
C ILE A 141 -12.79 -1.61 7.81
N ARG A 142 -11.92 -1.18 8.75
CA ARG A 142 -11.85 -1.75 10.09
C ARG A 142 -13.13 -1.50 10.89
N ALA A 143 -13.68 -0.29 10.82
CA ALA A 143 -14.90 0.08 11.53
C ALA A 143 -16.13 -0.67 10.99
N GLU A 144 -16.17 -0.89 9.67
CA GLU A 144 -17.29 -1.55 8.98
C GLU A 144 -17.11 -3.07 8.83
N ALA A 145 -16.11 -3.69 9.47
CA ALA A 145 -15.83 -5.11 9.32
C ALA A 145 -17.07 -5.98 9.65
N PRO A 146 -17.41 -7.00 8.84
CA PRO A 146 -18.57 -7.85 9.13
C PRO A 146 -18.45 -8.55 10.48
N GLU A 147 -19.59 -8.90 11.07
CA GLU A 147 -19.62 -9.77 12.24
C GLU A 147 -18.90 -11.10 11.93
N GLY A 148 -17.92 -11.46 12.76
CA GLY A 148 -17.06 -12.64 12.55
C GLY A 148 -15.71 -12.34 11.89
N VAL A 149 -15.47 -11.13 11.38
CA VAL A 149 -14.15 -10.69 10.90
C VAL A 149 -13.45 -9.85 11.97
N ILE A 150 -12.26 -10.27 12.42
CA ILE A 150 -11.40 -9.51 13.34
C ILE A 150 -10.17 -9.05 12.61
N ILE A 151 -9.96 -7.74 12.56
CA ILE A 151 -8.80 -7.14 11.92
C ILE A 151 -7.83 -6.68 13.02
N LYS A 152 -6.59 -7.18 12.96
CA LYS A 152 -5.48 -6.77 13.83
C LYS A 152 -4.40 -6.08 13.02
N ASN A 153 -4.03 -4.87 13.43
CA ASN A 153 -2.95 -4.13 12.82
C ASN A 153 -1.63 -4.39 13.56
N HIS A 154 -0.55 -4.60 12.81
CA HIS A 154 0.81 -4.75 13.30
C HIS A 154 1.69 -3.71 12.58
N GLY A 155 2.21 -2.76 13.36
CA GLY A 155 3.09 -1.69 12.87
C GLY A 155 4.56 -2.12 12.68
N SER A 156 4.81 -3.43 12.68
CA SER A 156 6.14 -4.03 12.54
C SER A 156 6.44 -4.47 11.12
N GLU A 157 7.72 -4.58 10.81
CA GLU A 157 8.19 -5.18 9.56
C GLU A 157 8.07 -6.71 9.61
N ALA A 158 7.55 -7.33 8.55
CA ALA A 158 7.65 -8.77 8.36
C ALA A 158 9.03 -9.11 7.80
N ILE A 159 9.82 -9.87 8.55
CA ILE A 159 11.22 -10.17 8.20
C ILE A 159 11.40 -11.55 7.59
N ASP A 160 10.49 -12.49 7.82
CA ASP A 160 10.54 -13.84 7.25
C ASP A 160 9.15 -14.50 7.19
N ILE A 161 8.96 -15.40 6.24
CA ILE A 161 7.76 -16.24 6.10
C ILE A 161 8.20 -17.69 5.88
N GLN A 162 7.85 -18.56 6.82
CA GLN A 162 8.15 -19.98 6.74
C GLN A 162 6.85 -20.79 6.65
N ARG A 163 6.88 -21.92 5.92
CA ARG A 163 5.80 -22.90 6.01
C ARG A 163 5.86 -23.62 7.35
N ARG A 164 4.71 -23.94 7.92
CA ARG A 164 4.62 -24.80 9.11
C ARG A 164 5.13 -26.20 8.74
N GLY A 165 5.95 -26.79 9.61
CA GLY A 165 6.58 -28.10 9.36
C GLY A 165 5.59 -29.25 9.21
N GLU A 166 4.67 -29.40 10.18
CA GLU A 166 3.56 -30.36 10.12
C GLU A 166 2.23 -29.60 10.05
N GLY A 167 1.56 -29.69 8.89
CA GLY A 167 0.25 -29.05 8.63
C GLY A 167 0.26 -28.06 7.47
N ASN A 168 -0.93 -27.55 7.14
CA ASN A 168 -1.08 -26.40 6.24
C ASN A 168 -0.88 -25.11 7.04
N GLY A 169 -0.29 -24.09 6.42
CA GLY A 169 -0.12 -22.76 7.01
C GLY A 169 1.32 -22.25 7.06
N PHE A 170 1.48 -21.09 7.69
CA PHE A 170 2.68 -20.27 7.68
C PHE A 170 2.97 -19.69 9.07
N VAL A 171 4.24 -19.41 9.30
CA VAL A 171 4.76 -18.63 10.44
C VAL A 171 5.42 -17.38 9.87
N ILE A 172 4.95 -16.21 10.28
CA ILE A 172 5.43 -14.91 9.83
C ILE A 172 6.20 -14.29 10.98
N SER A 173 7.51 -14.12 10.80
CA SER A 173 8.37 -13.46 11.78
C SER A 173 8.25 -11.95 11.62
N LEU A 174 8.05 -11.26 12.74
CA LEU A 174 7.94 -9.81 12.80
C LEU A 174 9.13 -9.21 13.54
N GLU A 175 9.60 -8.06 13.10
CA GLU A 175 10.61 -7.31 13.85
C GLU A 175 10.03 -6.79 15.17
N GLY A 176 10.67 -7.14 16.29
CA GLY A 176 10.29 -6.66 17.63
C GLY A 176 8.97 -7.22 18.19
N GLU A 177 8.27 -8.08 17.47
CA GLU A 177 7.01 -8.69 17.86
C GLU A 177 7.07 -10.22 17.87
N ARG A 178 6.07 -10.88 18.50
CA ARG A 178 5.96 -12.34 18.42
C ARG A 178 5.58 -12.77 16.99
N PRO A 179 6.09 -13.91 16.50
CA PRO A 179 5.65 -14.44 15.21
C PRO A 179 4.14 -14.68 15.15
N ILE A 180 3.56 -14.49 13.98
CA ILE A 180 2.16 -14.76 13.71
C ILE A 180 2.04 -16.10 13.02
N GLU A 181 1.11 -16.91 13.49
CA GLU A 181 0.68 -18.14 12.85
C GLU A 181 -0.58 -17.88 12.01
N ALA A 182 -0.54 -18.29 10.73
CA ALA A 182 -1.65 -18.07 9.81
C ALA A 182 -1.83 -19.23 8.82
N ASP A 183 -3.06 -19.45 8.38
CA ASP A 183 -3.38 -20.45 7.36
C ASP A 183 -2.99 -19.95 5.96
N TYR A 184 -3.17 -18.64 5.73
CA TYR A 184 -2.87 -17.99 4.46
C TYR A 184 -2.07 -16.71 4.64
N VAL A 185 -1.22 -16.42 3.65
CA VAL A 185 -0.44 -15.17 3.60
C VAL A 185 -0.60 -14.52 2.22
N PHE A 186 -1.00 -13.26 2.21
CA PHE A 186 -0.97 -12.38 1.05
C PHE A 186 0.27 -11.49 1.13
N VAL A 187 1.16 -11.58 0.13
CA VAL A 187 2.33 -10.71 0.03
C VAL A 187 2.03 -9.56 -0.93
N THR A 188 1.87 -8.37 -0.37
CA THR A 188 1.44 -7.15 -1.05
C THR A 188 2.41 -5.97 -0.83
N THR A 189 3.69 -6.27 -0.62
CA THR A 189 4.79 -5.33 -0.31
C THR A 189 5.19 -4.39 -1.45
N GLY A 190 4.54 -4.50 -2.62
CA GLY A 190 4.85 -3.66 -3.78
C GLY A 190 6.11 -4.12 -4.51
N HIS A 191 6.93 -3.17 -4.96
CA HIS A 191 8.17 -3.49 -5.67
C HIS A 191 9.30 -3.77 -4.67
N ALA A 192 10.03 -4.87 -4.89
CA ALA A 192 11.19 -5.20 -4.08
C ALA A 192 12.26 -4.09 -4.18
N SER A 193 12.57 -3.46 -3.05
CA SER A 193 13.77 -2.65 -2.89
C SER A 193 14.99 -3.55 -3.12
N GLY A 194 15.92 -3.13 -3.98
CA GLY A 194 17.19 -3.84 -4.12
C GLY A 194 17.28 -4.92 -5.20
N SER A 195 16.32 -5.04 -6.14
CA SER A 195 16.63 -5.68 -7.43
C SER A 195 17.57 -4.78 -8.21
N THR A 196 18.85 -4.82 -7.87
CA THR A 196 19.88 -4.22 -8.71
C THR A 196 19.93 -5.05 -9.98
N SER A 197 19.48 -4.48 -11.09
CA SER A 197 19.89 -5.02 -12.37
C SER A 197 21.44 -5.12 -12.38
N LYS A 198 22.02 -6.08 -13.10
CA LYS A 198 23.49 -6.16 -13.26
C LYS A 198 24.12 -4.82 -13.72
N ALA A 199 23.34 -3.98 -14.41
CA ALA A 199 23.76 -2.63 -14.80
C ALA A 199 23.91 -1.68 -13.59
N ASN A 200 23.06 -1.79 -12.57
CA ASN A 200 23.16 -1.00 -11.34
C ASN A 200 24.38 -1.43 -10.51
N GLU A 201 24.66 -2.73 -10.41
CA GLU A 201 25.85 -3.25 -9.71
C GLU A 201 27.14 -2.72 -10.35
N ARG A 202 27.25 -2.78 -11.68
CA ARG A 202 28.40 -2.24 -12.40
C ARG A 202 28.55 -0.73 -12.18
N THR A 203 27.44 0.01 -12.16
CA THR A 203 27.46 1.46 -11.93
C THR A 203 27.94 1.78 -10.51
N LEU A 204 27.45 1.04 -9.51
CA LEU A 204 27.87 1.18 -8.13
C LEU A 204 29.36 0.84 -7.94
N ALA A 205 29.84 -0.25 -8.54
CA ALA A 205 31.24 -0.63 -8.51
C ALA A 205 32.15 0.44 -9.15
N ASN A 206 31.75 0.97 -10.32
CA ASN A 206 32.45 2.07 -10.97
C ASN A 206 32.47 3.33 -10.10
N PHE A 207 31.34 3.66 -9.47
CA PHE A 207 31.25 4.79 -8.54
C PHE A 207 32.23 4.62 -7.37
N GLN A 208 32.23 3.46 -6.71
CA GLN A 208 33.13 3.18 -5.59
C GLN A 208 34.61 3.32 -6.00
N ALA A 209 34.98 2.78 -7.17
CA ALA A 209 36.33 2.90 -7.70
C ALA A 209 36.72 4.37 -7.95
N LEU A 210 35.83 5.17 -8.54
CA LEU A 210 36.09 6.58 -8.86
C LEU A 210 36.03 7.50 -7.65
N ARG A 211 35.24 7.16 -6.61
CA ARG A 211 35.07 7.95 -5.39
C ARG A 211 36.39 8.17 -4.66
N SER A 212 37.29 7.18 -4.72
CA SER A 212 38.65 7.29 -4.18
C SER A 212 39.48 8.39 -4.83
N ARG A 213 39.18 8.74 -6.09
CA ARG A 213 39.88 9.76 -6.88
C ARG A 213 39.17 11.11 -6.93
N ASN A 214 37.88 11.14 -6.61
CA ASN A 214 37.08 12.35 -6.55
C ASN A 214 36.29 12.41 -5.24
N PRO A 215 36.76 13.20 -4.25
CA PRO A 215 36.10 13.31 -2.95
C PRO A 215 34.69 13.92 -3.01
N HIS A 216 34.29 14.53 -4.13
CA HIS A 216 33.01 15.18 -4.33
C HIS A 216 32.05 14.36 -5.22
N LEU A 217 32.46 13.19 -5.71
CA LEU A 217 31.58 12.33 -6.50
C LEU A 217 30.46 11.77 -5.61
N GLY A 218 29.22 12.00 -5.99
CA GLY A 218 28.03 11.42 -5.35
C GLY A 218 27.38 10.37 -6.23
N PHE A 219 26.68 9.42 -5.61
CA PHE A 219 25.80 8.47 -6.30
C PHE A 219 24.53 8.30 -5.48
N ILE A 220 23.39 8.69 -6.07
CA ILE A 220 22.08 8.57 -5.46
C ILE A 220 21.35 7.44 -6.20
N PRO A 221 21.14 6.28 -5.57
CA PRO A 221 20.61 5.10 -6.24
C PRO A 221 19.11 5.20 -6.55
N SER A 222 18.39 6.11 -5.89
CA SER A 222 16.94 6.27 -6.02
C SER A 222 16.51 7.71 -5.83
N ALA A 223 15.62 8.19 -6.70
CA ALA A 223 14.99 9.50 -6.56
C ALA A 223 14.04 9.60 -5.36
N ALA A 224 13.73 8.47 -4.71
CA ALA A 224 12.97 8.46 -3.45
C ALA A 224 13.78 8.97 -2.25
N ALA A 225 15.12 9.06 -2.38
CA ALA A 225 15.98 9.65 -1.37
C ALA A 225 16.00 11.18 -1.49
N PHE A 226 14.86 11.81 -1.17
CA PHE A 226 14.67 13.25 -1.32
C PHE A 226 15.74 14.08 -0.58
N GLY A 227 16.12 13.68 0.64
CA GLY A 227 17.16 14.38 1.41
C GLY A 227 18.53 14.40 0.70
N ASP A 228 18.91 13.31 0.03
CA ASP A 228 20.16 13.26 -0.72
C ASP A 228 20.13 14.19 -1.95
N LEU A 229 18.96 14.30 -2.60
CA LEU A 229 18.75 15.21 -3.72
C LEU A 229 18.76 16.68 -3.28
N GLU A 230 18.17 16.99 -2.13
CA GLU A 230 18.17 18.33 -1.54
C GLU A 230 19.58 18.78 -1.15
N ALA A 231 20.42 17.85 -0.68
CA ALA A 231 21.81 18.11 -0.30
C ALA A 231 22.75 18.44 -1.48
N ILE A 232 22.33 18.23 -2.74
CA ILE A 232 23.14 18.56 -3.91
C ILE A 232 23.39 20.08 -3.97
N GLU A 233 24.63 20.50 -4.14
CA GLU A 233 24.96 21.94 -4.27
C GLU A 233 24.53 22.52 -5.62
N SER A 234 24.20 23.82 -5.68
CA SER A 234 23.81 24.51 -6.93
C SER A 234 24.94 24.60 -7.96
N THR A 235 26.19 24.41 -7.55
CA THR A 235 27.36 24.37 -8.44
C THR A 235 27.62 22.98 -9.02
N ALA A 236 26.91 21.95 -8.55
CA ALA A 236 27.14 20.57 -8.94
C ALA A 236 26.78 20.31 -10.41
N LYS A 237 27.49 19.34 -11.00
CA LYS A 237 27.11 18.72 -12.27
C LYS A 237 26.39 17.41 -11.98
N VAL A 238 25.12 17.34 -12.33
CA VAL A 238 24.25 16.20 -12.03
C VAL A 238 23.90 15.48 -13.31
N LEU A 239 24.23 14.19 -13.38
CA LEU A 239 23.76 13.30 -14.43
C LEU A 239 22.59 12.47 -13.90
N ILE A 240 21.44 12.57 -14.54
CA ILE A 240 20.28 11.73 -14.27
C ILE A 240 20.20 10.64 -15.34
N TYR A 241 20.30 9.38 -14.91
CA TYR A 241 20.23 8.23 -15.80
C TYR A 241 18.78 7.72 -15.91
N GLY A 242 18.16 7.97 -17.07
CA GLY A 242 16.75 7.69 -17.35
C GLY A 242 15.93 8.97 -17.50
N THR A 243 14.79 8.87 -18.19
CA THR A 243 13.84 9.97 -18.43
C THR A 243 12.41 9.65 -17.97
N GLY A 244 12.25 8.59 -17.18
CA GLY A 244 10.94 8.15 -16.66
C GLY A 244 10.48 8.92 -15.41
N LEU A 245 9.47 8.38 -14.72
CA LEU A 245 8.82 9.04 -13.57
C LEU A 245 9.81 9.46 -12.47
N SER A 246 10.73 8.58 -12.06
CA SER A 246 11.72 8.93 -11.04
C SER A 246 12.69 10.04 -11.47
N ALA A 247 12.95 10.20 -12.78
CA ALA A 247 13.73 11.32 -13.28
C ALA A 247 12.95 12.63 -13.18
N ALA A 248 11.63 12.60 -13.42
CA ALA A 248 10.74 13.75 -13.21
C ALA A 248 10.67 14.15 -11.72
N ASP A 249 10.65 13.18 -10.80
CA ASP A 249 10.72 13.44 -9.35
C ASP A 249 12.03 14.15 -8.99
N ALA A 250 13.18 13.59 -9.42
CA ALA A 250 14.49 14.18 -9.17
C ALA A 250 14.62 15.59 -9.78
N LEU A 251 14.13 15.78 -11.01
CA LEU A 251 14.07 17.09 -11.64
C LEU A 251 13.23 18.05 -10.82
N SER A 252 12.05 17.65 -10.37
CA SER A 252 11.15 18.52 -9.60
C SER A 252 11.83 19.02 -8.33
N VAL A 253 12.55 18.15 -7.60
CA VAL A 253 13.32 18.52 -6.40
C VAL A 253 14.46 19.49 -6.74
N LEU A 254 15.22 19.19 -7.78
CA LEU A 254 16.41 19.97 -8.17
C LEU A 254 16.09 21.28 -8.90
N THR A 255 14.83 21.49 -9.28
CA THR A 255 14.37 22.65 -10.06
C THR A 255 13.29 23.42 -9.31
N ALA A 256 12.02 23.04 -9.43
CA ALA A 256 10.90 23.71 -8.76
C ALA A 256 11.01 23.69 -7.23
N GLY A 257 11.50 22.59 -6.65
CA GLY A 257 11.81 22.47 -5.22
C GLY A 257 12.89 23.44 -4.76
N ARG A 258 13.68 24.00 -5.68
CA ARG A 258 14.67 25.05 -5.43
C ARG A 258 14.17 26.44 -5.76
N GLY A 259 12.87 26.61 -5.99
CA GLY A 259 12.22 27.91 -6.19
C GLY A 259 12.17 28.39 -7.63
N GLY A 260 12.63 27.60 -8.61
CA GLY A 260 12.31 27.88 -10.00
C GLY A 260 10.83 27.58 -10.27
N ARG A 261 10.29 28.14 -11.35
CA ARG A 261 8.83 28.11 -11.58
C ARG A 261 8.50 28.00 -13.06
N PHE A 262 7.33 27.46 -13.36
CA PHE A 262 6.79 27.44 -14.72
C PHE A 262 5.84 28.62 -14.89
N GLU A 263 6.09 29.46 -15.87
CA GLU A 263 5.22 30.57 -16.28
C GLU A 263 4.52 30.21 -17.60
N ALA A 264 3.25 30.57 -17.72
CA ALA A 264 2.52 30.40 -18.98
C ALA A 264 3.11 31.31 -20.06
N ASN A 265 3.26 30.79 -21.28
CA ASN A 265 3.85 31.51 -22.41
C ASN A 265 2.99 31.38 -23.69
N GLY A 266 1.68 31.59 -23.56
CA GLY A 266 0.70 31.41 -24.65
C GLY A 266 0.53 29.94 -25.07
N ASP A 267 -0.53 29.62 -25.84
CA ASP A 267 -0.77 28.31 -26.49
C ASP A 267 -0.47 27.06 -25.64
N ARG A 268 -0.84 27.06 -24.35
CA ARG A 268 -0.56 25.97 -23.39
C ARG A 268 0.93 25.61 -23.26
N ARG A 269 1.83 26.51 -23.66
CA ARG A 269 3.27 26.38 -23.48
C ARG A 269 3.67 26.92 -22.12
N LEU A 270 4.59 26.21 -21.48
CA LEU A 270 5.21 26.63 -20.23
C LEU A 270 6.65 27.04 -20.50
N ARG A 271 7.06 28.17 -19.92
CA ARG A 271 8.45 28.60 -19.83
C ARG A 271 8.92 28.38 -18.41
N TYR A 272 9.99 27.59 -18.24
CA TYR A 272 10.64 27.47 -16.95
C TYR A 272 11.51 28.70 -16.67
N VAL A 273 11.39 29.26 -15.47
CA VAL A 273 12.18 30.38 -14.95
C VAL A 273 13.07 29.86 -13.83
N ILE A 274 14.38 29.90 -14.08
CA ILE A 274 15.42 29.46 -13.16
C ILE A 274 15.51 30.40 -11.95
N SER A 275 15.74 29.85 -10.76
CA SER A 275 15.92 30.60 -9.50
C SER A 275 17.38 30.91 -9.18
N GLY A 276 18.32 30.21 -9.80
CA GLY A 276 19.77 30.31 -9.54
C GLY A 276 20.27 29.31 -8.48
N ARG A 277 19.39 28.47 -7.92
CA ARG A 277 19.74 27.43 -6.94
C ARG A 277 19.79 26.02 -7.55
N GLU A 278 19.41 25.90 -8.81
CA GLU A 278 19.41 24.67 -9.59
C GLU A 278 20.86 24.28 -9.97
N PRO A 279 21.24 22.99 -9.83
CA PRO A 279 22.51 22.51 -10.35
C PRO A 279 22.52 22.45 -11.89
N ASN A 280 23.69 22.19 -12.47
CA ASN A 280 23.79 21.88 -13.90
C ASN A 280 23.35 20.43 -14.14
N ILE A 281 22.14 20.24 -14.67
CA ILE A 281 21.51 18.93 -14.84
C ILE A 281 21.62 18.47 -16.30
N THR A 282 22.14 17.26 -16.49
CA THR A 282 22.11 16.53 -17.77
C THR A 282 21.27 15.27 -17.61
N LEU A 283 20.29 15.07 -18.50
CA LEU A 283 19.55 13.81 -18.58
C LEU A 283 20.15 12.90 -19.65
N TYR A 284 20.21 11.62 -19.35
CA TYR A 284 20.58 10.58 -20.29
C TYR A 284 19.44 9.57 -20.45
N SER A 285 19.11 9.20 -21.68
CA SER A 285 18.28 8.03 -21.96
C SER A 285 18.81 7.29 -23.17
N ARG A 286 18.56 5.98 -23.24
CA ARG A 286 19.02 5.13 -24.36
C ARG A 286 18.47 5.58 -25.72
N GLN A 287 17.28 6.16 -25.73
CA GLN A 287 16.61 6.62 -26.96
C GLN A 287 16.82 8.12 -27.23
N GLY A 288 17.46 8.86 -26.31
CA GLY A 288 17.61 10.31 -26.41
C GLY A 288 16.29 11.10 -26.29
N LEU A 289 15.18 10.43 -25.99
CA LEU A 289 13.84 11.04 -25.90
C LEU A 289 13.37 11.13 -24.44
N PRO A 290 12.65 12.20 -24.06
CA PRO A 290 11.93 12.26 -22.79
C PRO A 290 10.74 11.29 -22.80
N SER A 291 10.29 10.85 -21.62
CA SER A 291 9.01 10.14 -21.52
C SER A 291 7.86 11.07 -21.90
N GLY A 292 6.89 10.54 -22.66
CA GLY A 292 5.67 11.27 -22.96
C GLY A 292 4.85 11.52 -21.69
N ALA A 293 4.17 12.66 -21.64
CA ALA A 293 3.17 12.91 -20.61
C ALA A 293 2.00 11.93 -20.76
N LYS A 294 1.30 11.64 -19.65
CA LYS A 294 0.04 10.90 -19.72
C LYS A 294 -0.92 11.68 -20.62
N GLY A 295 -1.58 10.97 -21.54
CA GLY A 295 -2.62 11.57 -22.38
C GLY A 295 -3.73 12.19 -21.53
N VAL A 296 -4.37 13.23 -22.05
CA VAL A 296 -5.58 13.79 -21.44
C VAL A 296 -6.64 12.69 -21.44
N ASN A 297 -7.22 12.40 -20.28
CA ASN A 297 -8.32 11.46 -20.20
C ASN A 297 -9.53 12.09 -20.90
N GLN A 298 -10.02 11.42 -21.94
CA GLN A 298 -11.18 11.86 -22.72
C GLN A 298 -12.42 11.01 -22.41
N ARG A 299 -12.31 10.06 -21.47
CA ARG A 299 -13.38 9.13 -21.11
C ARG A 299 -14.13 9.63 -19.88
N ALA A 300 -15.44 9.39 -19.87
CA ALA A 300 -16.25 9.61 -18.68
C ALA A 300 -15.96 8.54 -17.61
N LEU A 301 -16.28 8.85 -16.35
CA LEU A 301 -16.20 7.88 -15.25
C LEU A 301 -17.14 6.70 -15.54
N GLY A 302 -16.61 5.47 -15.57
CA GLY A 302 -17.40 4.26 -15.88
C GLY A 302 -17.57 3.96 -17.38
N GLU A 303 -16.94 4.73 -18.27
CA GLU A 303 -16.90 4.42 -19.69
C GLU A 303 -15.86 3.32 -19.96
N ASP A 304 -16.35 2.08 -20.01
CA ASP A 304 -15.55 0.93 -20.41
C ASP A 304 -15.38 0.90 -21.93
N TYR A 305 -14.15 0.69 -22.37
CA TYR A 305 -13.88 0.49 -23.79
C TYR A 305 -14.24 -0.95 -24.16
N GLU A 306 -15.21 -1.10 -25.07
CA GLU A 306 -15.57 -2.39 -25.64
C GLU A 306 -14.54 -2.81 -26.71
N PRO A 307 -13.72 -3.87 -26.45
CA PRO A 307 -12.70 -4.27 -27.39
C PRO A 307 -13.31 -4.84 -28.68
N LYS A 308 -12.82 -4.39 -29.83
CA LYS A 308 -13.25 -4.85 -31.16
C LYS A 308 -12.46 -6.06 -31.63
N TYR A 309 -11.16 -6.10 -31.34
CA TYR A 309 -10.26 -7.19 -31.75
C TYR A 309 -9.73 -7.96 -30.55
N PHE A 310 -9.28 -7.26 -29.50
CA PHE A 310 -8.70 -7.86 -28.31
C PHE A 310 -9.75 -8.32 -27.30
N THR A 311 -10.59 -9.27 -27.72
CA THR A 311 -11.71 -9.81 -26.93
C THR A 311 -11.34 -11.04 -26.12
N SER A 312 -12.14 -11.38 -25.10
CA SER A 312 -12.04 -12.66 -24.38
C SER A 312 -12.15 -13.86 -25.33
N GLY A 313 -12.97 -13.76 -26.38
CA GLY A 313 -13.09 -14.78 -27.42
C GLY A 313 -11.81 -14.96 -28.24
N PHE A 314 -11.13 -13.86 -28.59
CA PHE A 314 -9.83 -13.88 -29.26
C PHE A 314 -8.78 -14.60 -28.40
N ILE A 315 -8.68 -14.26 -27.11
CA ILE A 315 -7.75 -14.91 -26.17
C ILE A 315 -8.04 -16.41 -26.05
N ALA A 316 -9.31 -16.78 -25.88
CA ALA A 316 -9.71 -18.18 -25.77
C ALA A 316 -9.37 -18.96 -27.05
N ALA A 317 -9.58 -18.37 -28.23
CA ALA A 317 -9.21 -18.98 -29.51
C ALA A 317 -7.68 -19.18 -29.61
N LYS A 318 -6.89 -18.15 -29.30
CA LYS A 318 -5.42 -18.24 -29.34
C LYS A 318 -4.86 -19.27 -28.38
N ARG A 319 -5.46 -19.42 -27.19
CA ARG A 319 -5.04 -20.47 -26.24
C ARG A 319 -5.30 -21.88 -26.76
N ARG A 320 -6.34 -22.08 -27.56
CA ARG A 320 -6.62 -23.39 -28.19
C ARG A 320 -5.64 -23.72 -29.33
N GLU A 321 -5.03 -22.71 -29.97
CA GLU A 321 -4.05 -22.88 -31.04
C GLU A 321 -2.64 -23.23 -30.52
N ARG A 322 -2.39 -23.10 -29.21
CA ARG A 322 -1.08 -23.34 -28.58
C ARG A 322 -1.12 -24.60 -27.72
N ASP A 323 -0.13 -25.46 -27.87
CA ASP A 323 0.08 -26.58 -26.95
C ASP A 323 0.31 -26.05 -25.52
N GLY A 324 -0.51 -26.51 -24.57
CA GLY A 324 -0.48 -26.04 -23.18
C GLY A 324 -1.12 -24.67 -22.94
N GLY A 325 -1.68 -24.01 -23.96
CA GLY A 325 -2.43 -22.76 -23.82
C GLY A 325 -1.61 -21.55 -23.37
N GLN A 326 -0.29 -21.64 -23.41
CA GLN A 326 0.61 -20.52 -23.11
C GLN A 326 0.76 -19.63 -24.36
N LEU A 327 0.38 -18.36 -24.21
CA LEU A 327 0.43 -17.38 -25.30
C LEU A 327 1.81 -16.72 -25.41
N ASN A 328 2.23 -16.43 -26.64
CA ASN A 328 3.41 -15.65 -26.94
C ASN A 328 3.02 -14.17 -27.11
N TRP A 329 3.66 -13.28 -26.34
CA TRP A 329 3.36 -11.84 -26.41
C TRP A 329 3.55 -11.25 -27.81
N LYS A 330 4.67 -11.55 -28.47
CA LYS A 330 5.03 -10.91 -29.75
C LYS A 330 4.21 -11.44 -30.91
N GLU A 331 3.86 -12.73 -30.88
CA GLU A 331 3.18 -13.40 -31.98
C GLU A 331 1.66 -13.36 -31.85
N ASP A 332 1.14 -13.60 -30.64
CA ASP A 332 -0.30 -13.80 -30.44
C ASP A 332 -1.01 -12.53 -29.97
N ILE A 333 -0.36 -11.72 -29.12
CA ILE A 333 -1.01 -10.61 -28.40
C ILE A 333 -0.74 -9.26 -29.05
N HIS A 334 0.54 -8.92 -29.23
CA HIS A 334 0.99 -7.61 -29.68
C HIS A 334 0.39 -7.19 -31.04
N PRO A 335 0.28 -8.07 -32.06
CA PRO A 335 -0.34 -7.69 -33.34
C PRO A 335 -1.83 -7.36 -33.21
N CYS A 336 -2.54 -8.02 -32.29
CA CYS A 336 -3.96 -7.73 -32.04
C CYS A 336 -4.13 -6.40 -31.30
N LEU A 337 -3.30 -6.13 -30.29
CA LEU A 337 -3.29 -4.85 -29.59
C LEU A 337 -2.98 -3.67 -30.51
N ILE A 338 -2.07 -3.82 -31.47
CA ILE A 338 -1.80 -2.78 -32.47
C ILE A 338 -3.02 -2.48 -33.35
N ARG A 339 -3.89 -3.48 -33.60
CA ARG A 339 -5.13 -3.27 -34.38
C ARG A 339 -6.24 -2.60 -33.56
N GLU A 340 -6.15 -2.67 -32.23
CA GLU A 340 -7.12 -2.12 -31.30
C GLU A 340 -6.98 -0.59 -31.13
N VAL A 341 -5.75 -0.08 -31.27
CA VAL A 341 -5.35 1.32 -31.05
C VAL A 341 -5.32 2.07 -32.37
#